data_AF-A0A7R9LXG8-F1
#
_entry.id   AF-A0A7R9LXG8-F1
#
_cell.length_a   1.000
_cell.length_b   1.000
_cell.length_c   1.000
_cell.angle_alpha   90.00
_cell.angle_beta   90.00
_cell.angle_gamma   90.00
#
_symmetry.space_group_name_H-M   'P 1'
#
loop_
_entity.id
_entity.type
_entity.pdbx_description
1 polymer ?
#
loop_
_entity_poly.entity_id
_entity_poly.type
_entity_poly.pdbx_seq_one_letter_code
_entity_poly.pdbx_strand_id
1 'polypeptide(L)'
;MICTKILIILFLTPFALGLTGKELLDFAVKQYTKVTHTIKTGEQYPSMGEPNSTTWKTLHAITTDFRVGFYPGILWHLYNYTSDEHWKQLAITATDAMTDDQYDTKTHDIGFGIMSSFGNGYKFTNNPTYAQVIVTSANSLATRYNPIVGCTRSWNSKDGFVVIADNMMNLELLFEGWRISGNKTLYDMAVSHTNRTIIEHLRKDYSYYQVIKYNETT
;
A
#
# COMPACT_ATOMS: atom_id res chain seq x y z
N MET A 1 40.26 7.37 -10.93
CA MET A 1 40.05 6.12 -10.18
C MET A 1 39.50 6.41 -8.77
N ILE A 2 38.39 7.16 -8.69
CA ILE A 2 37.68 7.53 -7.46
C ILE A 2 36.20 7.61 -7.84
N CYS A 3 35.53 6.46 -8.03
CA CYS A 3 34.08 6.45 -8.17
C CYS A 3 33.44 5.09 -7.82
N THR A 4 34.09 4.31 -6.96
CA THR A 4 33.63 2.95 -6.61
C THR A 4 33.48 2.74 -5.11
N LYS A 5 33.45 3.82 -4.30
CA LYS A 5 33.34 3.74 -2.84
C LYS A 5 32.09 4.38 -2.21
N ILE A 6 31.13 4.85 -3.01
CA ILE A 6 29.87 5.42 -2.48
C ILE A 6 28.68 4.44 -2.58
N LEU A 7 28.90 3.23 -3.10
CA LEU A 7 27.83 2.24 -3.33
C LEU A 7 27.85 1.06 -2.35
N ILE A 8 28.24 1.26 -1.08
CA ILE A 8 28.09 0.24 0.00
C ILE A 8 27.85 0.94 1.35
N ILE A 9 26.86 1.83 1.46
CA ILE A 9 26.39 2.33 2.75
C ILE A 9 24.89 2.55 2.64
N LEU A 10 24.08 1.49 2.64
CA LEU A 10 22.64 1.60 2.91
C LEU A 10 21.94 0.27 3.26
N PHE A 11 22.63 -0.86 3.26
CA PHE A 11 22.06 -2.18 3.63
C PHE A 11 22.59 -2.75 4.97
N LEU A 12 23.24 -1.96 5.83
CA LEU A 12 23.83 -2.44 7.11
C LEU A 12 23.42 -1.65 8.37
N THR A 13 22.29 -0.94 8.37
CA THR A 13 22.11 0.19 9.31
C THR A 13 21.57 -0.10 10.71
N PRO A 14 20.91 -1.22 11.07
CA PRO A 14 20.64 -1.48 12.49
C PRO A 14 21.87 -2.07 13.21
N PHE A 15 22.55 -3.02 12.56
CA PHE A 15 23.59 -3.82 13.21
C PHE A 15 24.94 -3.07 13.34
N ALA A 16 25.25 -2.16 12.41
CA ALA A 16 26.50 -1.40 12.44
C ALA A 16 26.51 -0.22 13.44
N LEU A 17 25.34 0.22 13.90
CA LEU A 17 25.18 1.34 14.85
C LEU A 17 24.78 0.91 16.26
N GLY A 18 24.47 -0.38 16.47
CA GLY A 18 24.04 -0.91 17.77
C GLY A 18 22.67 -0.42 18.24
N LEU A 19 21.85 0.15 17.35
CA LEU A 19 20.52 0.64 17.68
C LEU A 19 19.54 -0.52 17.87
N THR A 20 18.79 -0.47 18.95
CA THR A 20 17.68 -1.37 19.23
C THR A 20 16.46 -1.03 18.36
N GLY A 21 15.57 -2.00 18.15
CA GLY A 21 14.30 -1.75 17.47
C GLY A 21 13.46 -0.68 18.17
N LYS A 22 13.53 -0.60 19.51
CA LYS A 22 12.85 0.43 20.30
C LYS A 22 13.38 1.83 19.96
N GLU A 23 14.69 2.01 19.89
CA GLU A 23 15.30 3.30 19.56
C GLU A 23 14.93 3.77 18.15
N LEU A 24 14.84 2.84 17.19
CA LEU A 24 14.39 3.14 15.83
C LEU A 24 12.92 3.58 15.79
N LEU A 25 12.05 2.91 16.54
CA LEU A 25 10.63 3.26 16.62
C LEU A 25 10.39 4.57 17.38
N ASP A 26 11.11 4.81 18.49
CA ASP A 26 11.08 6.08 19.21
C ASP A 26 11.58 7.25 18.34
N PHE A 27 12.59 6.98 17.49
CA PHE A 27 13.04 7.96 16.50
C PHE A 27 11.96 8.23 15.45
N ALA A 28 11.27 7.19 14.95
CA ALA A 28 10.17 7.35 14.01
C ALA A 28 9.03 8.20 14.60
N VAL A 29 8.63 7.96 15.86
CA VAL A 29 7.65 8.80 16.59
C VAL A 29 8.07 10.27 16.53
N LYS A 30 9.32 10.59 16.89
CA LYS A 30 9.83 11.97 16.85
C LYS A 30 9.81 12.58 15.44
N GLN A 31 10.09 11.80 14.39
CA GLN A 31 10.04 12.33 13.02
C GLN A 31 8.59 12.59 12.59
N TYR A 32 7.67 11.67 12.87
CA TYR A 32 6.27 11.84 12.51
C TYR A 32 5.59 12.97 13.29
N THR A 33 6.00 13.24 14.53
CA THR A 33 5.55 14.44 15.27
C THR A 33 5.94 15.73 14.55
N LYS A 34 7.10 15.76 13.87
CA LYS A 34 7.47 16.93 13.06
C LYS A 34 6.62 17.01 11.80
N VAL A 35 6.37 15.87 11.15
CA VAL A 35 5.56 15.80 9.93
C VAL A 35 4.15 16.34 10.19
N THR A 36 3.50 15.93 11.29
CA THR A 36 2.14 16.37 11.64
C THR A 36 2.02 17.88 11.85
N HIS A 37 3.11 18.57 12.20
CA HIS A 37 3.14 20.03 12.31
C HIS A 37 3.31 20.75 10.95
N THR A 38 3.74 20.04 9.91
CA THR A 38 4.02 20.62 8.59
C THR A 38 2.92 20.39 7.55
N ILE A 39 1.95 19.52 7.85
CA ILE A 39 0.87 19.15 6.94
C ILE A 39 -0.47 19.20 7.65
N LYS A 40 -1.54 19.41 6.89
CA LYS A 40 -2.90 19.32 7.42
C LYS A 40 -3.45 17.90 7.24
N THR A 41 -3.40 17.10 8.31
CA THR A 41 -3.93 15.73 8.30
C THR A 41 -5.43 15.73 7.95
N GLY A 42 -5.84 14.80 7.07
CA GLY A 42 -7.18 14.76 6.48
C GLY A 42 -7.31 15.56 5.17
N GLU A 43 -6.31 16.38 4.83
CA GLU A 43 -6.29 17.14 3.57
C GLU A 43 -5.01 16.91 2.77
N GLN A 44 -3.87 16.72 3.43
CA GLN A 44 -2.55 16.59 2.83
C GLN A 44 -1.77 15.43 3.43
N TYR A 45 -1.13 14.62 2.58
CA TYR A 45 -0.27 13.50 2.97
C TYR A 45 1.14 13.62 2.40
N PRO A 46 2.19 13.32 3.18
CA PRO A 46 3.57 13.36 2.72
C PRO A 46 3.78 12.26 1.67
N SER A 47 4.38 12.63 0.54
CA SER A 47 4.54 11.72 -0.61
C SER A 47 6.00 11.51 -1.01
N MET A 48 6.84 12.53 -0.83
CA MET A 48 8.25 12.48 -1.16
C MET A 48 9.01 13.53 -0.34
N GLY A 49 10.10 13.10 0.30
CA GLY A 49 11.06 13.98 0.93
C GLY A 49 12.18 14.31 -0.05
N GLU A 50 12.68 15.53 -0.01
CA GLU A 50 13.90 15.92 -0.74
C GLU A 50 15.08 15.91 0.24
N PRO A 51 16.25 15.33 -0.09
CA PRO A 51 17.36 15.15 0.86
C PRO A 51 17.83 16.43 1.56
N ASN A 52 17.64 17.59 0.92
CA ASN A 52 18.07 18.90 1.42
C ASN A 52 16.90 19.79 1.85
N SER A 53 15.69 19.24 1.98
CA SER A 53 14.49 20.00 2.39
C SER A 53 14.03 19.58 3.78
N THR A 54 13.57 20.56 4.56
CA THR A 54 12.85 20.32 5.82
C THR A 54 11.35 20.12 5.60
N THR A 55 10.86 20.23 4.35
CA THR A 55 9.45 20.09 3.99
C THR A 55 9.23 18.91 3.06
N TRP A 56 8.02 18.35 3.12
CA TRP A 56 7.57 17.24 2.28
C TRP A 56 6.82 17.76 1.06
N LYS A 57 6.98 17.10 -0.08
CA LYS A 57 5.99 17.19 -1.15
C LYS A 57 4.73 16.46 -0.71
N THR A 58 3.58 17.11 -0.80
CA THR A 58 2.31 16.56 -0.34
C THR A 58 1.39 16.17 -1.48
N LEU A 59 0.59 15.12 -1.26
CA LEU A 59 -0.59 14.78 -2.04
C LEU A 59 -1.83 15.28 -1.32
N HIS A 60 -2.90 15.57 -2.06
CA HIS A 60 -4.20 15.77 -1.45
C HIS A 60 -4.77 14.43 -0.97
N ALA A 61 -5.48 14.43 0.15
CA ALA A 61 -6.09 13.21 0.70
C ALA A 61 -7.11 12.59 -0.26
N ILE A 62 -7.85 13.44 -0.99
CA ILE A 62 -8.85 13.03 -1.98
C ILE A 62 -8.17 12.97 -3.35
N THR A 63 -7.52 11.86 -3.66
CA THR A 63 -6.83 11.64 -4.94
C THR A 63 -6.71 10.15 -5.23
N THR A 64 -6.49 9.78 -6.49
CA THR A 64 -6.30 8.39 -6.92
C THR A 64 -4.81 7.99 -6.92
N ASP A 65 -3.95 8.69 -6.18
CA ASP A 65 -2.51 8.41 -6.12
C ASP A 65 -2.25 7.26 -5.14
N PHE A 66 -1.56 6.21 -5.60
CA PHE A 66 -1.31 4.99 -4.82
C PHE A 66 -0.65 5.23 -3.44
N ARG A 67 0.02 6.37 -3.25
CA ARG A 67 0.77 6.67 -2.03
C ARG A 67 -0.07 7.19 -0.88
N VAL A 68 -1.34 7.57 -1.11
CA VAL A 68 -2.12 8.24 -0.05
C VAL A 68 -2.41 7.36 1.16
N GLY A 69 -2.42 6.03 1.02
CA GLY A 69 -2.65 5.11 2.13
C GLY A 69 -1.47 4.96 3.09
N PHE A 70 -0.24 5.31 2.68
CA PHE A 70 0.95 5.03 3.50
C PHE A 70 1.02 5.91 4.75
N TYR A 71 0.64 7.18 4.65
CA TYR A 71 0.63 8.08 5.80
C TYR A 71 -0.35 7.64 6.90
N PRO A 72 -1.66 7.41 6.63
CA PRO A 72 -2.57 6.84 7.63
C PRO A 72 -2.08 5.50 8.17
N GLY A 73 -1.51 4.63 7.34
CA GLY A 73 -0.95 3.36 7.81
C GLY A 73 0.17 3.51 8.82
N ILE A 74 1.06 4.49 8.62
CA ILE A 74 2.12 4.78 9.59
C ILE A 74 1.53 5.31 10.89
N LEU A 75 0.53 6.20 10.84
CA LEU A 75 -0.15 6.69 12.05
C LEU A 75 -0.81 5.55 12.84
N TRP A 76 -1.43 4.58 12.16
CA TRP A 76 -1.96 3.37 12.80
C TRP A 76 -0.88 2.53 13.48
N HIS A 77 0.27 2.35 12.82
CA HIS A 77 1.41 1.65 13.43
C HIS A 77 2.01 2.40 14.62
N LEU A 78 2.07 3.74 14.58
CA LEU A 78 2.51 4.56 15.71
C LEU A 78 1.55 4.43 16.89
N TYR A 79 0.23 4.42 16.65
CA TYR A 79 -0.75 4.11 17.70
C TYR A 79 -0.53 2.71 18.28
N ASN A 80 -0.42 1.68 17.44
CA ASN A 80 -0.18 0.31 17.92
C ASN A 80 1.12 0.18 18.72
N TYR A 81 2.16 0.93 18.38
CA TYR A 81 3.43 0.94 19.10
C TYR A 81 3.36 1.71 20.44
N THR A 82 2.78 2.91 20.44
CA THR A 82 2.81 3.83 21.59
C THR A 82 1.62 3.69 22.53
N SER A 83 0.50 3.14 22.05
CA SER A 83 -0.82 3.19 22.69
C SER A 83 -1.31 4.61 23.01
N ASP A 84 -0.79 5.64 22.34
CA ASP A 84 -1.18 7.03 22.55
C ASP A 84 -2.34 7.41 21.62
N GLU A 85 -3.45 7.85 22.22
CA GLU A 85 -4.69 8.23 21.55
C GLU A 85 -4.50 9.42 20.57
N HIS A 86 -3.45 10.24 20.75
CA HIS A 86 -3.10 11.27 19.76
C HIS A 86 -2.86 10.67 18.37
N TRP A 87 -2.08 9.60 18.28
CA TRP A 87 -1.78 8.94 17.00
C TRP A 87 -3.01 8.27 16.41
N LYS A 88 -3.85 7.69 17.26
CA LYS A 88 -5.11 7.08 16.84
C LYS A 88 -6.05 8.12 16.23
N GLN A 89 -6.20 9.28 16.86
CA GLN A 89 -7.07 10.33 16.35
C GLN A 89 -6.59 10.86 14.99
N LEU A 90 -5.27 11.04 14.83
CA LEU A 90 -4.68 11.39 13.55
C LEU A 90 -4.91 10.29 12.50
N ALA A 91 -4.75 9.02 12.89
CA ALA A 91 -4.94 7.88 11.99
C ALA A 91 -6.40 7.78 11.52
N ILE A 92 -7.38 7.98 12.42
CA ILE A 92 -8.80 8.04 12.08
C ILE A 92 -9.06 9.19 11.09
N THR A 93 -8.63 10.41 11.41
CA THR A 93 -8.84 11.57 10.52
C THR A 93 -8.21 11.37 9.14
N ALA A 94 -7.01 10.79 9.07
CA ALA A 94 -6.36 10.50 7.80
C ALA A 94 -7.05 9.36 7.02
N THR A 95 -7.49 8.32 7.72
CA THR A 95 -8.14 7.16 7.09
C THR A 95 -9.52 7.55 6.56
N ASP A 96 -10.33 8.22 7.38
CA ASP A 96 -11.72 8.54 7.03
C ASP A 96 -11.82 9.49 5.84
N ALA A 97 -10.83 10.36 5.64
CA ALA A 97 -10.75 11.26 4.48
C ALA A 97 -10.60 10.51 3.14
N MET A 98 -10.21 9.23 3.16
CA MET A 98 -10.06 8.38 1.98
C MET A 98 -11.29 7.47 1.72
N THR A 99 -12.40 7.67 2.43
CA THR A 99 -13.57 6.75 2.36
C THR A 99 -14.11 6.57 0.93
N ASP A 100 -14.03 7.60 0.09
CA ASP A 100 -14.55 7.55 -1.28
C ASP A 100 -13.68 6.70 -2.22
N ASP A 101 -12.42 6.43 -1.86
CA ASP A 101 -11.50 5.60 -2.66
C ASP A 101 -12.00 4.16 -2.78
N GLN A 102 -12.89 3.70 -1.89
CA GLN A 102 -13.48 2.36 -1.92
C GLN A 102 -14.22 2.05 -3.23
N TYR A 103 -14.62 3.09 -3.98
CA TYR A 103 -15.33 2.97 -5.24
C TYR A 103 -14.40 3.06 -6.47
N ASP A 104 -13.08 3.19 -6.29
CA ASP A 104 -12.15 3.27 -7.41
C ASP A 104 -11.99 1.92 -8.12
N THR A 105 -12.43 1.86 -9.37
CA THR A 105 -12.34 0.69 -10.26
C THR A 105 -11.29 0.86 -11.35
N LYS A 106 -10.52 1.96 -11.34
CA LYS A 106 -9.63 2.38 -12.44
C LYS A 106 -8.18 1.96 -12.25
N THR A 107 -7.77 1.69 -11.02
CA THR A 107 -6.40 1.27 -10.66
C THR A 107 -6.38 0.00 -9.82
N HIS A 108 -5.32 -0.78 -9.92
CA HIS A 108 -5.04 -1.86 -8.99
C HIS A 108 -4.55 -1.37 -7.62
N ASP A 109 -4.02 -0.15 -7.56
CA ASP A 109 -3.33 0.42 -6.39
C ASP A 109 -4.28 0.78 -5.24
N ILE A 110 -5.58 0.61 -5.44
CA ILE A 110 -6.58 0.71 -4.37
C ILE A 110 -6.22 -0.23 -3.20
N GLY A 111 -5.56 -1.37 -3.47
CA GLY A 111 -5.08 -2.26 -2.42
C GLY A 111 -4.07 -1.60 -1.48
N PHE A 112 -3.07 -0.89 -1.99
CA PHE A 112 -2.11 -0.14 -1.18
C PHE A 112 -2.80 0.90 -0.32
N GLY A 113 -3.68 1.69 -0.93
CA GLY A 113 -4.47 2.72 -0.25
C GLY A 113 -5.24 2.14 0.92
N ILE A 114 -6.12 1.19 0.62
CA ILE A 114 -7.13 0.66 1.54
C ILE A 114 -6.51 -0.23 2.62
N MET A 115 -5.60 -1.14 2.27
CA MET A 115 -5.03 -2.06 3.28
C MET A 115 -4.08 -1.33 4.23
N SER A 116 -3.35 -0.32 3.74
CA SER A 116 -2.50 0.51 4.61
C SER A 116 -3.33 1.36 5.57
N SER A 117 -4.46 1.91 5.13
CA SER A 117 -5.33 2.78 5.95
C SER A 117 -6.41 1.98 6.70
N PHE A 118 -7.51 1.66 6.02
CA PHE A 118 -8.66 0.95 6.57
C PHE A 118 -8.31 -0.46 7.07
N GLY A 119 -7.43 -1.18 6.37
CA GLY A 119 -6.95 -2.51 6.78
C GLY A 119 -6.29 -2.49 8.16
N ASN A 120 -5.32 -1.59 8.36
CA ASN A 120 -4.69 -1.40 9.66
C ASN A 120 -5.67 -0.85 10.71
N GLY A 121 -6.53 0.10 10.33
CA GLY A 121 -7.57 0.61 11.23
C GLY A 121 -8.48 -0.51 11.73
N TYR A 122 -8.95 -1.38 10.84
CA TYR A 122 -9.77 -2.53 11.20
C TYR A 122 -8.99 -3.51 12.09
N LYS A 123 -7.74 -3.83 11.72
CA LYS A 123 -6.87 -4.71 12.50
C LYS A 123 -6.64 -4.24 13.94
N PHE A 124 -6.46 -2.94 14.16
CA PHE A 124 -6.11 -2.40 15.48
C PHE A 124 -7.32 -1.96 16.31
N THR A 125 -8.51 -1.82 15.71
CA THR A 125 -9.71 -1.31 16.41
C THR A 125 -10.95 -2.18 16.27
N ASN A 126 -10.94 -3.18 15.38
CA ASN A 126 -12.12 -3.96 14.99
C ASN A 126 -13.32 -3.11 14.52
N ASN A 127 -13.06 -1.92 13.96
CA ASN A 127 -14.12 -1.02 13.49
C ASN A 127 -14.93 -1.65 12.33
N PRO A 128 -16.23 -1.93 12.50
CA PRO A 128 -17.04 -2.58 11.47
C PRO A 128 -17.26 -1.71 10.23
N THR A 129 -17.20 -0.39 10.35
CA THR A 129 -17.27 0.52 9.19
C THR A 129 -16.07 0.32 8.26
N TYR A 130 -14.87 0.11 8.83
CA TYR A 130 -13.67 -0.16 8.04
C TYR A 130 -13.73 -1.53 7.38
N ALA A 131 -14.31 -2.54 8.05
CA ALA A 131 -14.58 -3.84 7.43
C ALA A 131 -15.46 -3.71 6.17
N GLN A 132 -16.51 -2.88 6.23
CA GLN A 132 -17.37 -2.62 5.08
C GLN A 132 -16.60 -1.93 3.93
N VAL A 133 -15.76 -0.94 4.23
CA VAL A 133 -14.91 -0.26 3.24
C VAL A 133 -13.96 -1.25 2.56
N ILE A 134 -13.33 -2.15 3.32
CA ILE A 134 -12.45 -3.20 2.78
C ILE A 134 -13.21 -4.10 1.81
N VAL A 135 -14.41 -4.57 2.19
CA VAL A 135 -15.24 -5.42 1.32
C VAL A 135 -15.67 -4.70 0.05
N THR A 136 -16.11 -3.44 0.14
CA THR A 136 -16.46 -2.64 -1.04
C THR A 136 -15.26 -2.49 -1.96
N SER A 137 -14.10 -2.10 -1.42
CA SER A 137 -12.87 -1.90 -2.16
C SER A 137 -12.37 -3.20 -2.83
N ALA A 138 -12.51 -4.34 -2.15
CA ALA A 138 -12.16 -5.64 -2.73
C ALA A 138 -13.03 -5.97 -3.94
N ASN A 139 -14.32 -5.65 -3.89
CA ASN A 139 -15.20 -5.80 -5.06
C ASN A 139 -14.81 -4.81 -6.19
N SER A 140 -14.41 -3.58 -5.86
CA SER A 140 -13.90 -2.62 -6.85
C SER A 140 -12.61 -3.11 -7.53
N LEU A 141 -11.67 -3.68 -6.78
CA LEU A 141 -10.47 -4.31 -7.36
C LEU A 141 -10.83 -5.55 -8.21
N ALA A 142 -11.81 -6.35 -7.76
CA ALA A 142 -12.25 -7.54 -8.48
C ALA A 142 -12.83 -7.24 -9.86
N THR A 143 -13.41 -6.05 -10.11
CA THR A 143 -13.88 -5.67 -11.45
C THR A 143 -12.75 -5.58 -12.48
N ARG A 144 -11.50 -5.51 -12.03
CA ARG A 144 -10.30 -5.46 -12.88
C ARG A 144 -9.78 -6.85 -13.25
N TYR A 145 -10.34 -7.90 -12.67
CA TYR A 145 -9.97 -9.28 -12.97
C TYR A 145 -10.46 -9.70 -14.35
N ASN A 146 -9.57 -10.32 -15.13
CA ASN A 146 -9.93 -10.97 -16.39
C ASN A 146 -9.71 -12.50 -16.24
N PRO A 147 -10.75 -13.34 -16.42
CA PRO A 147 -10.64 -14.78 -16.23
C PRO A 147 -9.81 -15.51 -17.29
N ILE A 148 -9.65 -14.95 -18.49
CA ILE A 148 -8.77 -15.51 -19.54
C ILE A 148 -7.31 -15.27 -19.16
N VAL A 149 -6.98 -14.05 -18.73
CA VAL A 149 -5.63 -13.70 -18.28
C VAL A 149 -5.30 -14.34 -16.92
N GLY A 150 -6.30 -14.48 -16.06
CA GLY A 150 -6.14 -14.97 -14.68
C GLY A 150 -5.58 -13.93 -13.72
N CYS A 151 -5.55 -12.65 -14.09
CA CYS A 151 -4.99 -11.57 -13.26
C CYS A 151 -5.95 -10.38 -13.17
N THR A 152 -5.68 -9.47 -12.24
CA THR A 152 -6.25 -8.13 -12.20
C THR A 152 -5.41 -7.18 -13.03
N ARG A 153 -6.04 -6.30 -13.80
CA ARG A 153 -5.36 -5.29 -14.62
C ARG A 153 -4.73 -4.22 -13.75
N SER A 154 -3.47 -3.85 -14.01
CA SER A 154 -2.78 -2.81 -13.23
C SER A 154 -3.37 -1.41 -13.49
N TRP A 155 -3.28 -0.92 -14.73
CA TRP A 155 -3.94 0.32 -15.18
C TRP A 155 -4.62 0.14 -16.53
N ASN A 156 -5.46 1.10 -16.91
CA ASN A 156 -6.05 1.13 -18.25
C ASN A 156 -4.97 1.56 -19.26
N SER A 157 -4.54 0.64 -20.12
CA SER A 157 -3.54 0.89 -21.16
C SER A 157 -4.14 0.73 -22.55
N LYS A 158 -3.62 1.50 -23.52
CA LYS A 158 -3.89 1.25 -24.95
C LYS A 158 -3.17 0.00 -25.46
N ASP A 159 -2.15 -0.44 -24.74
CA ASP A 159 -1.33 -1.58 -25.10
C ASP A 159 -1.91 -2.91 -24.58
N GLY A 160 -3.20 -2.98 -24.22
CA GLY A 160 -3.84 -4.23 -23.78
C GLY A 160 -3.77 -4.47 -22.28
N PHE A 161 -3.80 -5.75 -21.86
CA PHE A 161 -3.92 -6.14 -20.46
C PHE A 161 -2.54 -6.19 -19.78
N VAL A 162 -2.22 -5.13 -19.03
CA VAL A 162 -0.92 -4.97 -18.38
C VAL A 162 -0.99 -5.39 -16.90
N VAL A 163 -0.01 -6.17 -16.45
CA VAL A 163 0.18 -6.59 -15.06
C VAL A 163 1.61 -6.30 -14.62
N ILE A 164 1.77 -5.58 -13.51
CA ILE A 164 3.08 -5.29 -12.92
C ILE A 164 3.32 -6.03 -11.61
N ALA A 165 4.59 -6.12 -11.23
CA ALA A 165 5.06 -6.74 -9.98
C ALA A 165 4.24 -6.30 -8.76
N ASP A 166 4.05 -4.98 -8.64
CA ASP A 166 3.43 -4.31 -7.51
C ASP A 166 1.96 -4.74 -7.33
N ASN A 167 1.33 -5.29 -8.36
CA ASN A 167 -0.04 -5.82 -8.27
C ASN A 167 -0.14 -6.95 -7.24
N MET A 168 0.94 -7.69 -6.99
CA MET A 168 0.97 -8.75 -5.97
C MET A 168 0.66 -8.22 -4.58
N MET A 169 1.15 -7.03 -4.24
CA MET A 169 0.89 -6.40 -2.93
C MET A 169 -0.57 -6.00 -2.76
N ASN A 170 -1.26 -5.71 -3.86
CA ASN A 170 -2.67 -5.32 -3.85
C ASN A 170 -3.62 -6.52 -3.67
N LEU A 171 -3.14 -7.76 -3.80
CA LEU A 171 -3.96 -8.97 -3.63
C LEU A 171 -4.36 -9.22 -2.17
N GLU A 172 -3.66 -8.63 -1.20
CA GLU A 172 -4.04 -8.67 0.22
C GLU A 172 -5.49 -8.17 0.40
N LEU A 173 -5.88 -7.14 -0.36
CA LEU A 173 -7.25 -6.61 -0.32
C LEU A 173 -8.30 -7.66 -0.73
N LEU A 174 -8.01 -8.49 -1.72
CA LEU A 174 -8.92 -9.57 -2.14
C LEU A 174 -9.01 -10.67 -1.10
N PHE A 175 -7.87 -11.06 -0.51
CA PHE A 175 -7.85 -12.06 0.57
C PHE A 175 -8.61 -11.58 1.80
N GLU A 176 -8.41 -10.32 2.21
CA GLU A 176 -9.09 -9.75 3.37
C GLU A 176 -10.59 -9.55 3.09
N GLY A 177 -10.95 -9.09 1.89
CA GLY A 177 -12.34 -9.01 1.44
C GLY A 177 -13.04 -10.37 1.50
N TRP A 178 -12.37 -11.45 1.08
CA TRP A 178 -12.88 -12.82 1.26
C TRP A 178 -13.05 -13.18 2.74
N ARG A 179 -12.04 -12.93 3.58
CA ARG A 179 -12.07 -13.27 5.00
C ARG A 179 -13.23 -12.61 5.73
N ILE A 180 -13.54 -11.36 5.39
CA ILE A 180 -14.64 -10.59 6.02
C ILE A 180 -16.00 -11.00 5.46
N SER A 181 -16.13 -11.11 4.13
CA SER A 181 -17.45 -11.31 3.48
C SER A 181 -17.85 -12.77 3.29
N GLY A 182 -16.90 -13.70 3.33
CA GLY A 182 -17.08 -15.09 2.92
C GLY A 182 -17.16 -15.31 1.40
N ASN A 183 -17.04 -14.28 0.57
CA ASN A 183 -17.09 -14.41 -0.89
C ASN A 183 -15.81 -15.06 -1.44
N LYS A 184 -15.85 -16.39 -1.64
CA LYS A 184 -14.72 -17.19 -2.12
C LYS A 184 -14.21 -16.76 -3.50
N THR A 185 -15.02 -16.09 -4.31
CA THR A 185 -14.60 -15.58 -5.63
C THR A 185 -13.39 -14.65 -5.52
N LEU A 186 -13.33 -13.81 -4.48
CA LEU A 186 -12.20 -12.89 -4.25
C LEU A 186 -10.90 -13.66 -3.97
N TYR A 187 -10.98 -14.72 -3.17
CA TYR A 187 -9.86 -15.63 -2.91
C TYR A 187 -9.40 -16.33 -4.20
N ASP A 188 -10.33 -16.86 -4.98
CA ASP A 188 -10.00 -17.59 -6.21
C ASP A 188 -9.32 -16.69 -7.25
N MET A 189 -9.75 -15.42 -7.36
CA MET A 189 -9.09 -14.41 -8.19
C MET A 189 -7.66 -14.11 -7.71
N ALA A 190 -7.44 -13.95 -6.40
CA ALA A 190 -6.13 -13.66 -5.84
C ALA A 190 -5.15 -14.84 -6.02
N VAL A 191 -5.62 -16.07 -5.81
CA VAL A 191 -4.83 -17.29 -6.06
C VAL A 191 -4.51 -17.45 -7.54
N SER A 192 -5.49 -17.24 -8.42
CA SER A 192 -5.28 -17.26 -9.87
C SER A 192 -4.19 -16.29 -10.31
N HIS A 193 -4.26 -15.04 -9.83
CA HIS A 193 -3.26 -14.00 -10.11
C HIS A 193 -1.88 -14.44 -9.62
N THR A 194 -1.78 -14.86 -8.36
CA THR A 194 -0.51 -15.29 -7.76
C THR A 194 0.15 -16.44 -8.54
N ASN A 195 -0.66 -17.44 -8.92
CA ASN A 195 -0.19 -18.59 -9.69
C ASN A 195 0.29 -18.20 -11.10
N ARG A 196 -0.36 -17.23 -11.74
CA ARG A 196 0.10 -16.73 -13.04
C ARG A 196 1.40 -15.96 -12.91
N THR A 197 1.48 -15.08 -11.92
CA THR A 197 2.64 -14.22 -11.67
C THR A 197 3.92 -15.00 -11.41
N ILE A 198 3.87 -16.08 -10.61
CA ILE A 198 5.06 -16.89 -10.35
C ILE A 198 5.57 -17.63 -11.60
N ILE A 199 4.69 -17.94 -12.56
CA ILE A 199 5.06 -18.61 -13.81
C ILE A 199 5.69 -17.62 -14.80
N GLU A 200 5.17 -16.39 -14.87
CA GLU A 200 5.51 -15.48 -15.97
C GLU A 200 6.41 -14.32 -15.58
N HIS A 201 6.21 -13.71 -14.42
CA HIS A 201 7.05 -12.59 -13.99
C HIS A 201 8.40 -13.05 -13.44
N LEU A 202 8.48 -14.28 -12.90
CA LEU A 202 9.72 -14.84 -12.35
C LEU A 202 10.57 -15.48 -13.46
N ARG A 203 11.81 -15.03 -13.60
CA ARG A 203 12.79 -15.63 -14.51
C ARG A 203 13.43 -16.87 -13.88
N LYS A 204 14.10 -17.69 -14.70
CA LYS A 204 14.79 -18.91 -14.26
C LYS A 204 15.92 -18.65 -13.26
N ASP A 205 16.50 -17.46 -13.26
CA ASP A 205 17.53 -17.01 -12.33
C ASP A 205 16.95 -16.32 -11.08
N TYR A 206 15.63 -16.40 -10.88
CA TYR A 206 14.87 -15.75 -9.81
C TYR A 206 14.85 -14.22 -9.85
N SER A 207 15.34 -13.60 -10.93
CA SER A 207 15.07 -12.19 -11.19
C SER A 207 13.63 -12.00 -11.69
N TYR A 208 13.13 -10.77 -11.67
CA TYR A 208 11.70 -10.50 -11.89
C TYR A 208 11.48 -9.49 -13.04
N TYR A 209 10.48 -9.72 -13.90
CA TYR A 209 10.00 -8.74 -14.87
C TYR A 209 9.13 -7.71 -14.18
N GLN A 210 9.39 -6.42 -14.37
CA GLN A 210 8.53 -5.39 -13.79
C GLN A 210 7.13 -5.38 -14.40
N VAL A 211 7.02 -5.61 -15.70
CA VAL A 211 5.78 -5.48 -16.48
C VAL A 211 5.61 -6.69 -17.41
N ILE A 212 4.41 -7.27 -17.43
CA ILE A 212 3.98 -8.24 -18.44
C ILE A 212 2.70 -7.74 -19.09
N LYS A 213 2.63 -7.90 -20.42
CA LYS A 213 1.47 -7.58 -21.25
C LYS A 213 0.87 -8.89 -21.76
N TYR A 214 -0.42 -9.08 -21.49
CA TYR A 214 -1.18 -10.24 -21.91
C TYR A 214 -2.07 -9.91 -23.11
N ASN A 215 -2.35 -10.92 -23.93
CA ASN A 215 -3.49 -10.88 -24.82
C ASN A 215 -4.74 -11.27 -24.01
N GLU A 216 -5.76 -10.43 -23.97
CA GLU A 216 -6.97 -10.72 -23.18
C GLU A 216 -7.98 -11.63 -23.89
N THR A 217 -7.65 -12.09 -25.09
CA THR A 217 -8.48 -12.98 -25.91
C THR A 217 -7.94 -14.42 -26.01
N THR A 218 -6.71 -14.67 -25.56
CA THR A 218 -6.01 -15.97 -25.65
C THR A 218 -5.04 -16.14 -24.50
#